data_AF-A0A4Q4ZGF0-F1
#
_entry.id   AF-A0A4Q4ZGF0-F1
#
_cell.length_a   1.000
_cell.length_b   1.000
_cell.length_c   1.000
_cell.angle_alpha   90.00
_cell.angle_beta   90.00
_cell.angle_gamma   90.00
#
_symmetry.space_group_name_H-M   'P 1'
#
loop_
_entity.id
_entity.type
_entity.pdbx_description
1 polymer ?
#
loop_
_entity_poly.entity_id
_entity_poly.type
_entity_poly.pdbx_seq_one_letter_code
_entity_poly.pdbx_strand_id
1 'polypeptide(L)'
;MLLHGMSAPAPRLPRWRIVAPPPPAELLRLYRRAERSTGVPWEYLAAIHLVETRMGRIDGVSSAGARGPMQFLPSTWQLYGAGGDIEDPRDAIPAAARLLARHGAPRDMAGALWHYNPSDRYVGAVTAYARNLQRSPSAYAGYWHWRVLYQHVRGVRVLPVGYPKRPAQPLAGR
;
A
#
# COMPACT_ATOMS: atom_id res chain seq x y z
N MET A 1 10.16 -3.86 -1.06
CA MET A 1 8.81 -3.38 -1.42
C MET A 1 8.04 -4.49 -2.10
N LEU A 2 6.86 -4.85 -1.58
CA LEU A 2 6.14 -6.09 -1.92
C LEU A 2 5.09 -5.84 -3.01
N LEU A 3 5.54 -5.65 -4.25
CA LEU A 3 4.67 -5.48 -5.43
C LEU A 3 4.02 -6.81 -5.87
N HIS A 4 2.93 -7.24 -5.23
CA HIS A 4 2.32 -8.56 -5.48
C HIS A 4 1.42 -8.68 -6.72
N GLY A 5 1.42 -7.68 -7.61
CA GLY A 5 0.92 -7.85 -8.97
C GLY A 5 1.99 -8.26 -9.98
N MET A 6 3.25 -8.36 -9.53
CA MET A 6 4.39 -8.08 -10.38
C MET A 6 5.62 -8.96 -10.14
N SER A 7 5.67 -9.63 -8.99
CA SER A 7 6.69 -10.64 -8.68
C SER A 7 6.39 -11.94 -9.42
N ALA A 8 7.44 -12.64 -9.87
CA ALA A 8 7.30 -13.97 -10.44
C ALA A 8 6.62 -14.94 -9.45
N PRO A 9 5.92 -15.98 -9.94
CA PRO A 9 5.30 -16.97 -9.07
C PRO A 9 6.32 -17.59 -8.09
N ALA A 10 5.97 -17.61 -6.81
CA ALA A 10 6.85 -18.15 -5.77
C ALA A 10 6.50 -19.60 -5.40
N PRO A 11 7.49 -20.43 -5.02
CA PRO A 11 7.27 -21.82 -4.62
C PRO A 11 6.73 -21.99 -3.20
N ARG A 12 6.78 -20.93 -2.38
CA ARG A 12 6.31 -20.92 -0.99
C ARG A 12 5.35 -19.76 -0.79
N LEU A 13 4.36 -19.96 0.07
CA LEU A 13 3.47 -18.89 0.51
C LEU A 13 4.20 -17.94 1.46
N PRO A 14 3.81 -16.65 1.51
CA PRO A 14 4.52 -15.66 2.31
C PRO A 14 4.23 -15.87 3.81
N ARG A 15 5.15 -15.45 4.67
CA ARG A 15 4.96 -15.53 6.14
C ARG A 15 4.14 -14.37 6.72
N TRP A 16 3.28 -13.77 5.92
CA TRP A 16 2.46 -12.64 6.35
C TRP A 16 1.32 -13.06 7.25
N ARG A 17 0.81 -12.09 8.00
CA ARG A 17 -0.53 -12.15 8.58
C ARG A 17 -1.46 -11.31 7.71
N ILE A 18 -2.64 -11.86 7.39
CA ILE A 18 -3.67 -11.06 6.73
C ILE A 18 -4.71 -10.65 7.76
N VAL A 19 -4.83 -9.34 7.96
CA VAL A 19 -5.73 -8.72 8.93
C VAL A 19 -6.88 -8.00 8.23
N ALA A 20 -7.91 -7.67 8.99
CA ALA A 20 -8.95 -6.77 8.49
C ALA A 20 -8.34 -5.37 8.30
N PRO A 21 -8.58 -4.67 7.18
CA PRO A 21 -8.12 -3.30 7.04
C PRO A 21 -8.92 -2.40 8.00
N PRO A 22 -8.43 -1.19 8.29
CA PRO A 22 -9.25 -0.17 8.92
C PRO A 22 -10.51 0.16 8.08
N PRO A 23 -11.59 0.66 8.71
CA PRO A 23 -12.81 1.04 8.01
C PRO A 23 -12.54 2.00 6.84
N PRO A 24 -13.25 1.87 5.71
CA PRO A 24 -12.97 2.67 4.51
C PRO A 24 -13.17 4.17 4.77
N ALA A 25 -14.21 4.53 5.53
CA ALA A 25 -14.43 5.92 5.91
C ALA A 25 -13.30 6.50 6.78
N GLU A 26 -12.66 5.67 7.62
CA GLU A 26 -11.51 6.09 8.42
C GLU A 26 -10.29 6.35 7.54
N LEU A 27 -9.93 5.40 6.67
CA LEU A 27 -8.82 5.56 5.74
C LEU A 27 -9.01 6.78 4.84
N LEU A 28 -10.22 6.99 4.29
CA LEU A 28 -10.51 8.15 3.46
C LEU A 28 -10.32 9.47 4.23
N ARG A 29 -10.76 9.54 5.49
CA ARG A 29 -10.51 10.72 6.35
C ARG A 29 -9.01 10.96 6.55
N LEU A 30 -8.22 9.90 6.76
CA LEU A 30 -6.76 10.01 6.94
C LEU A 30 -6.08 10.52 5.67
N TYR A 31 -6.41 9.97 4.49
CA TYR A 31 -5.83 10.45 3.22
C TYR A 31 -6.19 11.91 2.96
N ARG A 32 -7.46 12.29 3.15
CA ARG A 32 -7.92 13.69 2.96
C ARG A 32 -7.29 14.64 3.97
N ARG A 33 -7.06 14.21 5.21
CA ARG A 33 -6.34 15.02 6.21
C ARG A 33 -4.89 15.24 5.78
N ALA A 34 -4.22 14.19 5.32
CA ALA A 34 -2.85 14.28 4.83
C ALA A 34 -2.77 15.20 3.59
N GLU A 35 -3.68 15.05 2.64
CA GLU A 35 -3.81 15.94 1.47
C GLU A 35 -3.94 17.40 1.87
N ARG A 36 -4.84 17.75 2.81
CA ARG A 36 -4.98 19.13 3.29
C ARG A 36 -3.70 19.69 3.91
N SER A 37 -2.87 18.83 4.52
CA SER A 37 -1.64 19.27 5.20
C SER A 37 -0.42 19.40 4.28
N THR A 38 -0.38 18.67 3.17
CA THR A 38 0.82 18.60 2.31
C THR A 38 0.56 18.95 0.84
N GLY A 39 -0.70 19.05 0.42
CA GLY A 39 -1.08 19.19 -0.98
C GLY A 39 -0.90 17.91 -1.82
N VAL A 40 -0.44 16.80 -1.23
CA VAL A 40 -0.32 15.52 -1.94
C VAL A 40 -1.71 14.93 -2.16
N PRO A 41 -2.13 14.62 -3.40
CA PRO A 41 -3.50 14.20 -3.66
C PRO A 41 -3.83 12.89 -2.94
N TRP A 42 -5.01 12.82 -2.32
CA TRP A 42 -5.41 11.67 -1.52
C TRP A 42 -5.45 10.37 -2.34
N GLU A 43 -5.68 10.46 -3.65
CA GLU A 43 -5.71 9.31 -4.56
C GLU A 43 -4.35 8.63 -4.63
N TYR A 44 -3.25 9.39 -4.59
CA TYR A 44 -1.90 8.82 -4.58
C TYR A 44 -1.58 8.16 -3.24
N LEU A 45 -2.01 8.73 -2.12
CA LEU A 45 -1.85 8.12 -0.80
C LEU A 45 -2.63 6.79 -0.70
N ALA A 46 -3.86 6.77 -1.20
CA ALA A 46 -4.67 5.56 -1.27
C ALA A 46 -4.06 4.51 -2.22
N ALA A 47 -3.51 4.93 -3.37
CA ALA A 47 -2.86 4.05 -4.33
C ALA A 47 -1.56 3.44 -3.76
N ILE A 48 -0.75 4.21 -3.04
CA ILE A 48 0.43 3.69 -2.34
C ILE A 48 -0.01 2.66 -1.29
N HIS A 49 -0.98 3.00 -0.43
CA HIS A 49 -1.45 2.08 0.60
C HIS A 49 -2.03 0.77 0.01
N LEU A 50 -2.71 0.86 -1.14
CA LEU A 50 -3.16 -0.31 -1.90
C LEU A 50 -1.99 -1.17 -2.36
N VAL A 51 -0.97 -0.54 -2.94
CA VAL A 51 0.19 -1.23 -3.52
C VAL A 51 1.08 -1.86 -2.44
N GLU A 52 1.29 -1.16 -1.33
CA GLU A 52 2.16 -1.61 -0.25
C GLU A 52 1.55 -2.78 0.54
N THR A 53 0.31 -2.63 0.99
CA THR A 53 -0.28 -3.58 1.97
C THR A 53 -1.75 -3.90 1.73
N ARG A 54 -2.29 -3.57 0.54
CA ARG A 54 -3.72 -3.76 0.23
C ARG A 54 -4.62 -3.04 1.23
N MET A 55 -4.33 -1.76 1.47
CA MET A 55 -5.03 -0.89 2.41
C MET A 55 -4.90 -1.39 3.87
N GLY A 56 -3.74 -1.91 4.25
CA GLY A 56 -3.44 -2.34 5.62
C GLY A 56 -3.82 -3.78 5.93
N ARG A 57 -4.13 -4.59 4.91
CA ARG A 57 -4.45 -6.02 5.08
C ARG A 57 -3.23 -6.88 5.28
N ILE A 58 -2.11 -6.53 4.64
CA ILE A 58 -0.88 -7.30 4.72
C ILE A 58 -0.07 -6.76 5.90
N ASP A 59 -0.04 -7.54 6.97
CA ASP A 59 0.83 -7.32 8.12
C ASP A 59 2.04 -8.26 7.98
N GLY A 60 3.18 -7.67 7.64
CA GLY A 60 4.42 -8.39 7.47
C GLY A 60 5.60 -7.47 7.19
N VAL A 61 6.78 -7.93 7.55
CA VAL A 61 8.03 -7.23 7.25
C VAL A 61 8.52 -7.68 5.87
N SER A 62 8.86 -6.73 5.00
CA SER A 62 9.45 -7.06 3.71
C SER A 62 10.88 -7.58 3.85
N SER A 63 11.43 -8.21 2.80
CA SER A 63 12.84 -8.64 2.79
C SER A 63 13.84 -7.50 3.02
N ALA A 64 13.47 -6.27 2.64
CA ALA A 64 14.28 -5.07 2.86
C ALA A 64 14.11 -4.47 4.27
N GLY A 65 13.34 -5.11 5.15
CA GLY A 65 13.06 -4.60 6.50
C GLY A 65 11.96 -3.54 6.57
N ALA A 66 11.28 -3.25 5.46
CA ALA A 66 10.18 -2.29 5.46
C ALA A 66 8.95 -2.81 6.24
N ARG A 67 8.27 -1.93 6.99
CA ARG A 67 7.22 -2.23 7.98
C ARG A 67 6.00 -1.30 7.86
N GLY A 68 4.89 -1.69 8.50
CA GLY A 68 3.70 -0.87 8.61
C GLY A 68 2.85 -0.79 7.35
N PRO A 69 1.66 -0.16 7.44
CA PRO A 69 0.68 -0.08 6.35
C PRO A 69 1.22 0.61 5.10
N MET A 70 2.20 1.51 5.25
CA MET A 70 2.84 2.22 4.15
C MET A 70 4.25 1.70 3.81
N GLN A 71 4.64 0.53 4.37
CA GLN A 71 5.90 -0.17 4.11
C GLN A 71 7.14 0.74 4.15
N PHE A 72 7.32 1.45 5.26
CA PHE A 72 8.49 2.29 5.48
C PHE A 72 9.72 1.47 5.85
N LEU A 73 10.88 1.81 5.27
CA LEU A 73 12.16 1.43 5.86
C LEU A 73 12.35 2.17 7.20
N PRO A 74 12.95 1.54 8.22
CA PRO A 74 13.18 2.21 9.51
C PRO A 74 13.96 3.53 9.41
N SER A 75 14.95 3.61 8.52
CA SER A 75 15.71 4.85 8.27
C SER A 75 14.84 5.96 7.70
N THR A 76 13.97 5.63 6.75
CA THR A 76 12.99 6.57 6.20
C THR A 76 11.97 7.00 7.25
N TRP A 77 11.54 6.08 8.12
CA TRP A 77 10.62 6.38 9.22
C TRP A 77 11.22 7.37 10.23
N GLN A 78 12.52 7.28 10.54
CA GLN A 78 13.17 8.22 11.45
C GLN A 78 13.07 9.68 10.94
N LEU A 79 13.13 9.87 9.62
CA LEU A 79 13.04 11.20 9.00
C LEU A 79 11.62 11.72 8.91
N TYR A 80 10.66 10.86 8.58
CA TYR A 80 9.31 11.29 8.22
C TYR A 80 8.21 10.85 9.19
N GLY A 81 8.49 9.97 10.14
CA GLY A 81 7.52 9.41 11.10
C GLY A 81 7.06 10.39 12.18
N ALA A 82 7.81 11.48 12.41
CA ALA A 82 7.46 12.54 13.36
C ALA A 82 7.16 12.03 14.80
N GLY A 83 7.89 10.99 15.24
CA GLY A 83 7.74 10.40 16.57
C GLY A 83 6.51 9.50 16.76
N GLY A 84 5.72 9.25 15.71
CA GLY A 84 4.57 8.36 15.75
C GLY A 84 4.91 6.88 15.67
N ASP A 85 3.87 6.04 15.54
CA ASP A 85 3.97 4.60 15.38
C ASP A 85 3.98 4.19 13.89
N ILE A 86 5.04 3.48 13.46
CA ILE A 86 5.18 2.99 12.09
C ILE A 86 4.07 2.02 11.70
N GLU A 87 3.47 1.33 12.67
CA GLU A 87 2.40 0.36 12.45
C GLU A 87 1.00 1.02 12.47
N ASP A 88 0.84 2.24 13.00
CA ASP A 88 -0.45 2.93 13.01
C ASP A 88 -0.67 3.70 11.69
N PRO A 89 -1.73 3.38 10.91
CA PRO A 89 -2.06 4.12 9.69
C PRO A 89 -2.29 5.63 9.94
N ARG A 90 -2.69 6.04 11.14
CA ARG A 90 -2.87 7.46 11.52
C ARG A 90 -1.57 8.25 11.49
N ASP A 91 -0.44 7.57 11.69
CA ASP A 91 0.90 8.17 11.65
C ASP A 91 1.59 7.88 10.32
N ALA A 92 1.45 6.66 9.81
CA ALA A 92 2.11 6.22 8.59
C ALA A 92 1.59 6.93 7.32
N ILE A 93 0.28 7.20 7.21
CA ILE A 93 -0.28 7.90 6.05
C ILE A 93 0.23 9.35 5.97
N PRO A 94 0.19 10.16 7.06
CA PRO A 94 0.83 11.47 7.07
C PRO A 94 2.34 11.42 6.82
N ALA A 95 3.06 10.40 7.32
CA ALA A 95 4.48 10.24 7.04
C ALA A 95 4.76 10.05 5.55
N ALA A 96 3.96 9.24 4.86
CA ALA A 96 4.05 9.05 3.41
C ALA A 96 3.78 10.35 2.66
N ALA A 97 2.78 11.13 3.09
CA ALA A 97 2.49 12.43 2.51
C ALA A 97 3.65 13.43 2.69
N ARG A 98 4.29 13.45 3.87
CA ARG A 98 5.48 14.29 4.13
C ARG A 98 6.65 13.92 3.23
N LEU A 99 6.91 12.61 3.08
CA LEU A 99 7.96 12.12 2.19
C LEU A 99 7.72 12.59 0.76
N LEU A 100 6.52 12.35 0.22
CA LEU A 100 6.19 12.73 -1.16
C LEU A 100 6.32 14.25 -1.37
N ALA A 101 5.80 15.05 -0.43
CA ALA A 101 5.90 16.51 -0.51
C ALA A 101 7.35 17.00 -0.47
N ARG A 102 8.21 16.38 0.36
CA ARG A 102 9.64 16.68 0.41
C ARG A 102 10.35 16.40 -0.92
N HIS A 103 9.83 15.45 -1.69
CA HIS A 103 10.38 15.03 -2.98
C HIS A 103 9.61 15.57 -4.20
N GLY A 104 8.90 16.70 -4.05
CA GLY A 104 8.38 17.48 -5.18
C GLY A 104 6.88 17.32 -5.48
N ALA A 105 6.17 16.44 -4.78
CA ALA A 105 4.72 16.36 -4.90
C ALA A 105 4.05 17.67 -4.40
N PRO A 106 2.94 18.11 -5.01
CA PRO A 106 2.23 17.49 -6.13
C PRO A 106 2.77 17.87 -7.53
N ARG A 107 3.77 18.77 -7.62
CA ARG A 107 4.26 19.28 -8.92
C ARG A 107 4.99 18.21 -9.73
N ASP A 108 5.72 17.34 -9.05
CA ASP A 108 6.41 16.19 -9.63
C ASP A 108 6.03 14.91 -8.87
N MET A 109 4.87 14.34 -9.21
CA MET A 109 4.44 13.08 -8.63
C MET A 109 5.32 11.90 -9.06
N ALA A 110 5.88 11.92 -10.27
CA ALA A 110 6.68 10.81 -10.77
C ALA A 110 8.02 10.72 -10.02
N GLY A 111 8.72 11.84 -9.88
CA GLY A 111 9.96 11.93 -9.09
C GLY A 111 9.71 11.62 -7.61
N ALA A 112 8.62 12.15 -7.02
CA ALA A 112 8.27 11.85 -5.64
C ALA A 112 8.02 10.35 -5.40
N LEU A 113 7.32 9.68 -6.31
CA LEU A 113 7.08 8.23 -6.23
C LEU A 113 8.36 7.42 -6.46
N TRP A 114 9.27 7.87 -7.34
CA TRP A 114 10.56 7.23 -7.54
C TRP A 114 11.44 7.34 -6.29
N HIS A 115 11.40 8.46 -5.57
CA HIS A 115 12.06 8.59 -4.26
C HIS A 115 11.40 7.74 -3.17
N TYR A 116 10.08 7.50 -3.25
CA TYR A 116 9.38 6.57 -2.37
C TYR A 116 9.86 5.13 -2.63
N ASN A 117 9.94 4.74 -3.91
CA ASN A 117 10.57 3.51 -4.34
C ASN A 117 11.21 3.66 -5.73
N PRO A 118 12.53 3.38 -5.87
CA PRO A 118 13.28 3.58 -7.11
C PRO A 118 12.96 2.49 -8.14
N SER A 119 11.74 2.52 -8.68
CA SER A 119 11.23 1.56 -9.64
C SER A 119 10.20 2.21 -10.56
N ASP A 120 10.48 2.29 -11.86
CA ASP A 120 9.53 2.80 -12.86
C ASP A 120 8.22 2.01 -12.86
N ARG A 121 8.33 0.70 -12.58
CA ARG A 121 7.20 -0.20 -12.47
C ARG A 121 6.29 0.17 -11.29
N TYR A 122 6.86 0.61 -10.17
CA TYR A 122 6.11 1.14 -9.04
C TYR A 122 5.43 2.46 -9.39
N VAL A 123 6.19 3.38 -9.99
CA VAL A 123 5.69 4.70 -10.41
C VAL A 123 4.49 4.53 -11.34
N GLY A 124 4.61 3.69 -12.38
CA GLY A 124 3.50 3.34 -13.28
C GLY A 124 2.34 2.67 -12.55
N ALA A 125 2.65 1.69 -11.69
CA ALA A 125 1.80 1.06 -10.68
C ALA A 125 0.82 2.02 -9.99
N VAL A 126 1.40 2.84 -9.12
CA VAL A 126 0.71 3.79 -8.27
C VAL A 126 0.00 4.85 -9.11
N THR A 127 0.65 5.39 -10.14
CA THR A 127 0.06 6.41 -11.01
C THR A 127 -1.21 5.90 -11.70
N ALA A 128 -1.22 4.65 -12.17
CA ALA A 128 -2.39 4.06 -12.81
C ALA A 128 -3.59 3.97 -11.83
N TYR A 129 -3.36 3.48 -10.61
CA TYR A 129 -4.40 3.40 -9.58
C TYR A 129 -4.87 4.79 -9.12
N ALA A 130 -3.96 5.73 -8.91
CA ALA A 130 -4.29 7.10 -8.50
C ALA A 130 -5.12 7.81 -9.57
N ARG A 131 -4.71 7.74 -10.85
CA ARG A 131 -5.48 8.32 -11.96
C ARG A 131 -6.85 7.67 -12.14
N ASN A 132 -6.98 6.38 -11.82
CA ASN A 132 -8.29 5.73 -11.84
C ASN A 132 -9.22 6.27 -10.76
N LEU A 133 -8.70 6.50 -9.54
CA LEU A 133 -9.47 7.15 -8.47
C LEU A 133 -9.87 8.59 -8.82
N GLN A 134 -8.99 9.33 -9.49
CA GLN A 134 -9.28 10.69 -9.96
C GLN A 134 -10.42 10.72 -10.98
N ARG A 135 -10.42 9.77 -11.93
CA ARG A 135 -11.49 9.63 -12.93
C ARG A 135 -12.79 9.06 -12.35
N SER A 136 -12.67 8.18 -11.36
CA SER A 136 -13.79 7.45 -10.77
C SER A 136 -13.56 7.27 -9.26
N PRO A 137 -13.98 8.25 -8.44
CA PRO A 137 -13.83 8.16 -6.99
C PRO A 137 -14.53 6.94 -6.37
N SER A 138 -15.57 6.40 -7.01
CA SER A 138 -16.26 5.17 -6.58
C SER A 138 -15.37 3.93 -6.66
N ALA A 139 -14.29 3.94 -7.46
CA ALA A 139 -13.30 2.86 -7.49
C ALA A 139 -12.62 2.63 -6.13
N TYR A 140 -12.65 3.63 -5.24
CA TYR A 140 -12.15 3.51 -3.88
C TYR A 140 -12.78 2.33 -3.12
N ALA A 141 -14.09 2.13 -3.25
CA ALA A 141 -14.78 1.01 -2.63
C ALA A 141 -14.25 -0.33 -3.16
N GLY A 142 -14.04 -0.43 -4.48
CA GLY A 142 -13.46 -1.61 -5.12
C GLY A 142 -12.05 -1.91 -4.62
N TYR A 143 -11.20 -0.89 -4.48
CA TYR A 143 -9.85 -1.05 -3.94
C TYR A 143 -9.86 -1.43 -2.46
N TRP A 144 -10.78 -0.86 -1.69
CA TRP A 144 -10.97 -1.26 -0.29
C TRP A 144 -11.44 -2.71 -0.19
N HIS A 145 -12.25 -3.24 -1.11
CA HIS A 145 -12.67 -4.66 -1.12
C HIS A 145 -11.65 -5.62 -1.75
N TRP A 146 -10.53 -5.12 -2.29
CA TRP A 146 -9.59 -5.94 -3.03
C TRP A 146 -8.91 -6.97 -2.10
N ARG A 147 -9.20 -8.26 -2.36
CA ARG A 147 -8.62 -9.42 -1.68
C ARG A 147 -7.10 -9.48 -1.88
N VAL A 148 -6.39 -10.07 -0.92
CA VAL A 148 -4.95 -10.33 -1.05
C VAL A 148 -4.75 -11.53 -1.96
N LEU A 149 -4.21 -11.28 -3.15
CA LEU A 149 -3.85 -12.29 -4.14
C LEU A 149 -2.34 -12.51 -4.13
N TYR A 150 -1.91 -13.78 -4.22
CA TYR A 150 -0.52 -14.18 -4.22
C TYR A 150 -0.22 -15.12 -5.40
N GLN A 151 0.78 -14.79 -6.21
CA GLN A 151 1.21 -15.63 -7.33
C GLN A 151 2.07 -16.79 -6.81
N HIS A 152 1.51 -17.99 -6.81
CA HIS A 152 2.21 -19.21 -6.44
C HIS A 152 2.44 -20.08 -7.68
N VAL A 153 3.51 -20.89 -7.72
CA VAL A 153 3.85 -21.76 -8.86
C VAL A 153 2.74 -22.77 -9.22
N ARG A 154 1.82 -23.04 -8.29
CA ARG A 154 0.62 -23.88 -8.49
C ARG A 154 -0.66 -23.07 -8.74
N GLY A 155 -0.53 -21.86 -9.28
CA GLY A 155 -1.64 -20.94 -9.55
C GLY A 155 -1.86 -19.88 -8.46
N VAL A 156 -2.67 -18.88 -8.78
CA VAL A 156 -2.96 -17.75 -7.88
C VAL A 156 -3.69 -18.22 -6.63
N ARG A 157 -3.21 -17.77 -5.47
CA ARG A 157 -3.85 -18.01 -4.18
C ARG A 157 -4.50 -16.74 -3.65
N VAL A 158 -5.63 -16.89 -3.00
CA VAL A 158 -6.22 -15.86 -2.15
C VAL A 158 -5.75 -16.12 -0.72
N LEU A 159 -5.22 -15.09 -0.08
CA LEU A 159 -4.92 -15.10 1.35
C LEU A 159 -6.07 -14.41 2.10
N PRO A 160 -6.94 -15.15 2.82
CA PRO A 160 -8.08 -14.57 3.53
C PRO A 160 -7.64 -13.87 4.81
N VAL A 161 -8.48 -12.96 5.32
CA VAL A 161 -8.32 -12.43 6.69
C VAL A 161 -8.26 -13.59 7.69
N GLY A 162 -7.25 -13.59 8.55
CA GLY A 162 -6.91 -14.69 9.46
C GLY A 162 -5.81 -15.62 8.95
N TYR A 163 -5.29 -15.45 7.73
CA TYR A 163 -4.09 -16.16 7.26
C TYR A 163 -2.88 -15.84 8.16
N PRO A 164 -2.03 -16.83 8.52
CA PRO A 164 -2.03 -18.22 8.03
C PRO A 164 -2.91 -19.20 8.82
N LYS A 165 -3.53 -18.79 9.95
CA LYS A 165 -4.45 -19.66 10.71
C LYS A 165 -5.64 -20.11 9.86
N ARG A 166 -6.12 -19.23 8.99
CA ARG A 166 -7.02 -19.58 7.88
C ARG A 166 -6.20 -19.88 6.62
N PRO A 167 -6.33 -21.07 6.02
CA PRO A 167 -5.47 -21.47 4.92
C PRO A 167 -5.72 -20.63 3.67
N ALA A 168 -4.66 -20.48 2.87
CA ALA A 168 -4.77 -19.90 1.54
C ALA A 168 -5.68 -20.76 0.65
N GLN A 169 -6.50 -20.10 -0.17
CA GLN A 169 -7.44 -20.76 -1.07
C GLN A 169 -6.98 -20.59 -2.51
N PRO A 170 -7.19 -21.57 -3.41
CA PRO A 170 -7.09 -21.30 -4.85
C PRO A 170 -8.02 -20.13 -5.22
N LEU A 171 -7.57 -19.24 -6.12
CA LEU A 171 -8.51 -18.33 -6.76
C LEU A 171 -9.48 -19.20 -7.58
N ALA A 172 -10.75 -19.26 -7.18
CA ALA A 172 -11.76 -20.00 -7.92
C ALA A 172 -11.78 -19.52 -9.37
N GLY A 173 -11.68 -20.46 -10.32
CA GLY A 173 -11.93 -20.17 -11.73
C GLY A 173 -13.37 -19.70 -11.88
N ARG A 174 -13.57 -18.68 -12.70
CA ARG A 174 -14.88 -18.49 -13.33
C ARG A 174 -15.07 -19.61 -14.35
#